data_AF-A0A7C1JGJ1-F1
#
_entry.id   AF-A0A7C1JGJ1-F1
#
_cell.length_a   1.000
_cell.length_b   1.000
_cell.length_c   1.000
_cell.angle_alpha   90.00
_cell.angle_beta   90.00
_cell.angle_gamma   90.00
#
_symmetry.space_group_name_H-M   'P 1'
#
loop_
_entity.id
_entity.type
_entity.pdbx_description
1 polymer ?
#
loop_
_entity_poly.entity_id
_entity_poly.type
_entity_poly.pdbx_seq_one_letter_code
_entity_poly.pdbx_strand_id
1 'polypeptide(L)'
;MGIRLDWEIETERERVRGAGEDPEAKRRRRRSLVRFVTVVAAFLLIIGGVIGGAALRLRYVDWQIEQLLRDTVDAEIANIRIGDQDGFRGIQRSASDDWIQQQLALFEQYQTWKVQPNTAFTGEIVDLVIDGQRARVVLEEIIDGVRYHVVWFYWRYDDGIDANDTSSASDDGWRHVPPDVTFWGDAAQITRSRVNVRYYTLDEVLAAQTADRLEQWIEFACGAMLGALECDSMPMITVDILPQGDLSIGWADVNSWTLRIPSPYLSRAQADSPFDPTLMLATADALAERLIAQSLSAEPSYPADAYYLRQGMISWLVGQFAGIPTNSFLIESLARQYGDSAVGRLAAFMQPNSSIDLFQVVTERPIAQANLDWRDYLTWRLQLENDLVNRRAELEFYALYDIADAYVRDLAAARFINGTAPAGWVVNSASSTVDTNGVPVLNATAQNNLTGEQQEILFRLTDGVWKRAS
;
A
#
# COMPACT_ATOMS: atom_id res chain seq x y z
N MET A 1 13.97 -42.74 58.58
CA MET A 1 13.18 -42.62 59.83
C MET A 1 11.74 -42.43 59.41
N GLY A 2 10.96 -43.51 59.46
CA GLY A 2 9.53 -43.51 59.15
C GLY A 2 8.76 -43.67 60.45
N ILE A 3 7.75 -42.83 60.65
CA ILE A 3 6.75 -43.01 61.70
C ILE A 3 5.52 -43.59 61.00
N ARG A 4 5.37 -44.91 61.12
CA ARG A 4 4.13 -45.63 60.88
C ARG A 4 3.23 -45.38 62.09
N LEU A 5 2.06 -44.80 61.87
CA LEU A 5 0.97 -44.86 62.83
C LEU A 5 -0.02 -45.88 62.31
N ASP A 6 0.09 -47.08 62.86
CA ASP A 6 -0.92 -48.11 62.82
C ASP A 6 -2.16 -47.58 63.57
N TRP A 7 -3.22 -47.31 62.83
CA TRP A 7 -4.57 -47.35 63.39
C TRP A 7 -5.08 -48.76 63.10
N GLU A 8 -4.92 -49.65 64.07
CA GLU A 8 -5.85 -50.75 64.32
C GLU A 8 -6.85 -50.24 65.36
N ILE A 9 -8.06 -49.92 64.93
CA ILE A 9 -9.24 -49.95 65.81
C ILE A 9 -10.27 -50.76 65.06
N GLU A 10 -10.36 -52.02 65.48
CA GLU A 10 -11.54 -52.86 65.57
C GLU A 10 -12.76 -52.34 64.79
N THR A 11 -12.92 -52.86 63.57
CA THR A 11 -14.21 -52.82 62.89
C THR A 11 -15.12 -53.85 63.55
N GLU A 12 -15.67 -53.48 64.69
CA GLU A 12 -16.82 -54.14 65.29
C GLU A 12 -17.96 -54.07 64.27
N ARG A 13 -18.24 -55.22 63.64
CA ARG A 13 -19.44 -55.48 62.85
C ARG A 13 -20.63 -55.52 63.79
N GLU A 14 -21.02 -54.38 64.34
CA GLU A 14 -22.34 -54.23 64.91
C GLU A 14 -23.32 -54.05 63.74
N ARG A 15 -23.93 -55.18 63.34
CA ARG A 15 -25.21 -55.18 62.65
C ARG A 15 -26.23 -54.53 63.59
N VAL A 16 -26.31 -53.20 63.56
CA VAL A 16 -27.45 -52.46 64.10
C VAL A 16 -28.66 -52.85 63.26
N ARG A 17 -29.31 -53.94 63.67
CA ARG A 17 -30.69 -54.23 63.33
C ARG A 17 -31.49 -52.98 63.65
N GLY A 18 -32.21 -52.49 62.64
CA GLY A 18 -32.92 -51.23 62.69
C GLY A 18 -33.80 -51.11 63.93
N ALA A 19 -33.34 -50.29 64.88
CA ALA A 19 -34.26 -49.44 65.60
C ALA A 19 -34.85 -48.52 64.54
N GLY A 20 -36.13 -48.75 64.19
CA GLY A 20 -36.84 -47.91 63.25
C GLY A 20 -36.61 -46.46 63.66
N GLU A 21 -35.84 -45.73 62.84
CA GLU A 21 -35.61 -44.30 63.00
C GLU A 21 -36.99 -43.69 63.25
N ASP A 22 -37.17 -43.14 64.46
CA ASP A 22 -38.46 -42.62 64.90
C ASP A 22 -39.06 -41.81 63.74
N PRO A 23 -40.25 -42.19 63.23
CA PRO A 23 -40.83 -41.54 62.05
C PRO A 23 -40.95 -40.03 62.24
N GLU A 24 -41.01 -39.55 63.49
CA GLU A 24 -40.94 -38.13 63.81
C GLU A 24 -39.54 -37.52 63.66
N ALA A 25 -38.48 -38.21 64.09
CA ALA A 25 -37.08 -37.76 63.93
C ALA A 25 -36.68 -37.68 62.45
N LYS A 26 -37.08 -38.67 61.64
CA LYS A 26 -36.87 -38.68 60.18
C LYS A 26 -37.61 -37.55 59.48
N ARG A 27 -38.84 -37.24 59.92
CA ARG A 27 -39.64 -36.10 59.42
C ARG A 27 -39.02 -34.76 59.83
N ARG A 28 -38.48 -34.62 61.05
CA ARG A 28 -37.79 -33.40 61.51
C ARG A 28 -36.51 -33.15 60.72
N ARG A 29 -35.67 -34.17 60.51
CA ARG A 29 -34.43 -34.05 59.72
C ARG A 29 -34.70 -33.73 58.25
N ARG A 30 -35.74 -34.35 57.65
CA ARG A 30 -36.19 -33.98 56.29
C ARG A 30 -36.70 -32.54 56.23
N ARG A 31 -37.47 -32.08 57.22
CA ARG A 31 -37.94 -30.69 57.29
C ARG A 31 -36.80 -29.68 57.47
N SER A 32 -35.78 -29.99 58.28
CA SER A 32 -34.62 -29.11 58.44
C SER A 32 -33.73 -29.08 57.19
N LEU A 33 -33.52 -30.23 56.54
CA LEU A 33 -32.83 -30.31 55.25
C LEU A 33 -33.57 -29.54 54.16
N VAL A 34 -34.88 -29.74 54.03
CA VAL A 34 -35.70 -29.00 53.05
C VAL A 34 -35.64 -27.50 53.34
N ARG A 35 -35.79 -27.06 54.60
CA ARG A 35 -35.66 -25.64 54.98
C ARG A 35 -34.28 -25.08 54.63
N PHE A 36 -33.21 -25.80 54.93
CA PHE A 36 -31.85 -25.37 54.60
C PHE A 36 -31.66 -25.26 53.09
N VAL A 37 -32.07 -26.28 52.32
CA VAL A 37 -32.02 -26.26 50.86
C VAL A 37 -32.86 -25.12 50.29
N THR A 38 -34.05 -24.85 50.82
CA THR A 38 -34.89 -23.73 50.40
C THR A 38 -34.23 -22.38 50.68
N VAL A 39 -33.60 -22.21 51.85
CA VAL A 39 -32.87 -20.96 52.18
C VAL A 39 -31.65 -20.77 51.29
N VAL A 40 -30.87 -21.82 51.06
CA VAL A 40 -29.71 -21.77 50.14
C VAL A 40 -30.16 -21.48 48.71
N ALA A 41 -31.24 -22.12 48.23
CA ALA A 41 -31.79 -21.86 46.91
C ALA A 41 -32.33 -20.42 46.79
N ALA A 42 -33.02 -19.91 47.81
CA ALA A 42 -33.48 -18.52 47.85
C ALA A 42 -32.30 -17.53 47.83
N PHE A 43 -31.23 -17.82 48.58
CA PHE A 43 -30.02 -17.01 48.58
C PHE A 43 -29.30 -17.02 47.22
N LEU A 44 -29.17 -18.19 46.59
CA LEU A 44 -28.63 -18.31 45.23
C LEU A 44 -29.49 -17.59 44.19
N LEU A 45 -30.82 -17.62 44.32
CA LEU A 45 -31.73 -16.87 43.46
C LEU A 45 -31.55 -15.35 43.62
N ILE A 46 -31.36 -14.86 44.86
CA ILE A 46 -31.09 -13.45 45.12
C ILE A 46 -29.75 -13.04 44.50
N ILE A 47 -28.68 -13.80 44.74
CA ILE A 47 -27.36 -13.53 44.14
C ILE A 47 -27.44 -13.56 42.61
N GLY A 48 -28.08 -14.58 42.05
CA GLY A 48 -28.30 -14.70 40.61
C GLY A 48 -29.10 -13.52 40.05
N GLY A 49 -30.10 -13.04 40.78
CA GLY A 49 -30.88 -11.85 40.44
C GLY A 49 -30.04 -10.56 40.44
N VAL A 50 -29.16 -10.37 41.44
CA VAL A 50 -28.26 -9.21 41.50
C VAL A 50 -27.24 -9.24 40.36
N ILE A 51 -26.60 -10.39 40.13
CA ILE A 51 -25.62 -10.56 39.04
C ILE A 51 -26.31 -10.36 37.68
N GLY A 52 -27.50 -10.95 37.49
CA GLY A 52 -28.30 -10.78 36.28
C GLY A 52 -28.73 -9.32 36.05
N GLY A 53 -29.18 -8.63 37.11
CA GLY A 53 -29.54 -7.22 37.05
C GLY A 53 -28.35 -6.31 36.71
N ALA A 54 -27.17 -6.57 37.29
CA ALA A 54 -25.95 -5.85 36.97
C ALA A 54 -25.53 -6.06 35.50
N ALA A 55 -25.58 -7.30 35.00
CA ALA A 55 -25.27 -7.60 33.61
C ALA A 55 -26.24 -6.93 32.62
N LEU A 56 -27.55 -6.90 32.94
CA LEU A 56 -28.55 -6.18 32.13
C LEU A 56 -28.32 -4.67 32.16
N ARG A 57 -27.94 -4.10 33.32
CA ARG A 57 -27.64 -2.68 33.43
C ARG A 57 -26.41 -2.29 32.62
N LEU A 58 -25.35 -3.10 32.64
CA LEU A 58 -24.15 -2.85 31.82
C LEU A 58 -24.50 -2.85 30.33
N ARG A 59 -25.21 -3.86 29.83
CA ARG A 59 -25.68 -3.90 28.43
C ARG A 59 -26.53 -2.70 28.04
N TYR A 60 -27.40 -2.24 28.95
CA TYR A 60 -28.22 -1.07 28.70
C TYR A 60 -27.37 0.20 28.60
N VAL A 61 -26.39 0.37 29.48
CA VAL A 61 -25.45 1.50 29.43
C VAL A 61 -24.62 1.45 28.15
N ASP A 62 -24.09 0.29 27.76
CA ASP A 62 -23.33 0.12 26.52
C ASP A 62 -24.17 0.51 25.30
N TRP A 63 -25.44 0.06 25.24
CA TRP A 63 -26.37 0.44 24.18
C TRP A 63 -26.65 1.94 24.14
N GLN A 64 -26.83 2.59 25.31
CA GLN A 64 -27.02 4.04 25.37
C GLN A 64 -25.78 4.81 24.89
N ILE A 65 -24.60 4.36 25.28
CA ILE A 65 -23.32 4.97 24.88
C ILE A 65 -23.13 4.85 23.37
N GLU A 66 -23.42 3.69 22.79
CA GLU A 66 -23.38 3.47 21.34
C GLU A 66 -24.41 4.33 20.61
N GLN A 67 -25.65 4.39 21.10
CA GLN A 67 -26.68 5.21 20.48
C GLN A 67 -26.30 6.70 20.47
N LEU A 68 -25.74 7.21 21.58
CA LEU A 68 -25.26 8.58 21.65
C LEU A 68 -24.14 8.85 20.63
N LEU A 69 -23.25 7.88 20.39
CA LEU A 69 -22.21 7.99 19.36
C LEU A 69 -22.83 8.08 17.97
N ARG A 70 -23.79 7.21 17.65
CA ARG A 70 -24.50 7.22 16.36
C ARG A 70 -25.21 8.54 16.13
N ASP A 71 -25.91 9.06 17.14
CA ASP A 71 -26.59 10.36 17.08
C ASP A 71 -25.59 11.51 16.86
N THR A 72 -24.39 11.41 17.46
CA THR A 72 -23.30 12.41 17.27
C THR A 72 -22.76 12.39 15.84
N VAL A 73 -22.51 11.20 15.30
CA VAL A 73 -22.09 11.01 13.90
C VAL A 73 -23.15 11.55 12.94
N ASP A 74 -24.43 11.22 13.18
CA ASP A 74 -25.54 11.71 12.37
C ASP A 74 -25.64 13.24 12.41
N ALA A 75 -25.44 13.86 13.58
CA ALA A 75 -25.41 15.30 13.73
C ALA A 75 -24.24 15.94 12.95
N GLU A 76 -23.05 15.34 13.01
CA GLU A 76 -21.87 15.83 12.27
C GLU A 76 -22.09 15.78 10.75
N ILE A 77 -22.59 14.65 10.24
CA ILE A 77 -22.94 14.50 8.84
C ILE A 77 -24.08 15.44 8.44
N ALA A 78 -25.08 15.66 9.31
CA ALA A 78 -26.15 16.63 9.06
C ALA A 78 -25.59 18.05 8.92
N ASN A 79 -24.66 18.46 9.78
CA ASN A 79 -23.98 19.76 9.72
C ASN A 79 -23.23 19.94 8.40
N ILE A 80 -22.51 18.91 7.93
CA ILE A 80 -21.87 18.91 6.59
C ILE A 80 -22.93 19.06 5.48
N ARG A 81 -24.02 18.30 5.56
CA ARG A 81 -25.10 18.32 4.55
C ARG A 81 -25.88 19.62 4.51
N ILE A 82 -26.04 20.36 5.60
CA ILE A 82 -26.75 21.65 5.61
C ILE A 82 -25.79 22.84 5.43
N GLY A 83 -24.48 22.63 5.59
CA GLY A 83 -23.48 23.69 5.53
C GLY A 83 -23.38 24.50 6.83
N ASP A 84 -23.70 23.89 7.98
CA ASP A 84 -23.55 24.53 9.29
C ASP A 84 -22.13 24.30 9.84
N GLN A 85 -21.25 25.26 9.56
CA GLN A 85 -19.85 25.23 10.00
C GLN A 85 -19.72 25.32 11.52
N ASP A 86 -20.57 26.10 12.19
CA ASP A 86 -20.50 26.28 13.64
C ASP A 86 -20.93 24.99 14.36
N GLY A 87 -22.01 24.36 13.89
CA GLY A 87 -22.45 23.04 14.35
C GLY A 87 -21.38 21.96 14.13
N PHE A 88 -20.76 21.92 12.95
CA PHE A 88 -19.66 20.98 12.65
C PHE A 88 -18.47 21.19 13.58
N ARG A 89 -18.04 22.44 13.76
CA ARG A 89 -16.94 22.80 14.67
C ARG A 89 -17.25 22.44 16.12
N GLY A 90 -18.51 22.58 16.56
CA GLY A 90 -18.94 22.25 17.91
C GLY A 90 -18.80 20.76 18.28
N ILE A 91 -18.66 19.87 17.30
CA ILE A 91 -18.44 18.43 17.51
C ILE A 91 -16.94 18.08 17.61
N GLN A 92 -16.07 18.93 17.05
CA GLN A 92 -14.63 18.72 17.04
C GLN A 92 -13.99 19.05 18.40
N ARG A 93 -13.06 18.22 18.87
CA ARG A 93 -12.23 18.52 20.06
C ARG A 93 -10.80 18.05 19.86
N SER A 94 -9.84 18.87 20.25
CA SER A 94 -8.41 18.59 20.14
C SER A 94 -7.63 19.43 21.15
N ALA A 95 -6.43 18.96 21.52
CA ALA A 95 -5.47 19.74 22.30
C ALA A 95 -4.70 20.78 21.46
N SER A 96 -4.68 20.64 20.14
CA SER A 96 -4.01 21.55 19.20
C SER A 96 -5.01 22.30 18.30
N ASP A 97 -4.70 23.55 18.01
CA ASP A 97 -5.45 24.38 17.05
C ASP A 97 -5.32 23.86 15.61
N ASP A 98 -4.21 23.16 15.30
CA ASP A 98 -3.94 22.58 13.98
C ASP A 98 -5.05 21.62 13.53
N TRP A 99 -5.57 20.80 14.45
CA TRP A 99 -6.69 19.91 14.16
C TRP A 99 -7.93 20.68 13.72
N ILE A 100 -8.29 21.74 14.46
CA ILE A 100 -9.47 22.54 14.14
C ILE A 100 -9.30 23.19 12.76
N GLN A 101 -8.10 23.68 12.42
CA GLN A 101 -7.83 24.22 11.07
C GLN A 101 -7.95 23.14 9.99
N GLN A 102 -7.44 21.93 10.22
CA GLN A 102 -7.57 20.80 9.28
C GLN A 102 -9.04 20.43 9.07
N GLN A 103 -9.83 20.38 10.14
CA GLN A 103 -11.26 20.08 10.08
C GLN A 103 -12.05 21.17 9.35
N LEU A 104 -11.71 22.44 9.53
CA LEU A 104 -12.32 23.54 8.77
C LEU A 104 -11.98 23.46 7.28
N ALA A 105 -10.74 23.16 6.91
CA ALA A 105 -10.36 22.95 5.53
C ALA A 105 -11.10 21.73 4.91
N LEU A 106 -11.26 20.66 5.68
CA LEU A 106 -12.02 19.49 5.30
C LEU A 106 -13.52 19.82 5.11
N PHE A 107 -14.10 20.65 5.96
CA PHE A 107 -15.49 21.11 5.82
C PHE A 107 -15.70 21.88 4.51
N GLU A 108 -14.80 22.81 4.17
CA GLU A 108 -14.85 23.54 2.90
C GLU A 108 -14.70 22.62 1.68
N GLN A 109 -13.86 21.59 1.81
CA GLN A 109 -13.73 20.55 0.79
C GLN A 109 -15.04 19.78 0.60
N TYR A 110 -15.72 19.40 1.69
CA TYR A 110 -17.05 18.79 1.61
C TYR A 110 -18.08 19.72 0.94
N GLN A 111 -18.09 21.01 1.28
CA GLN A 111 -18.98 21.98 0.62
C GLN A 111 -18.71 22.08 -0.89
N THR A 112 -17.45 21.97 -1.31
CA THR A 112 -17.06 21.96 -2.72
C THR A 112 -17.57 20.70 -3.43
N TRP A 113 -17.39 19.52 -2.84
CA TRP A 113 -17.84 18.25 -3.44
C TRP A 113 -19.35 18.11 -3.49
N LYS A 114 -20.07 18.68 -2.53
CA LYS A 114 -21.54 18.65 -2.49
C LYS A 114 -22.19 19.22 -3.77
N VAL A 115 -21.51 20.14 -4.46
CA VAL A 115 -22.00 20.74 -5.72
C VAL A 115 -21.77 19.82 -6.92
N GLN A 116 -20.90 18.82 -6.80
CA GLN A 116 -20.60 17.87 -7.87
C GLN A 116 -21.73 16.85 -8.04
N PRO A 117 -22.03 16.43 -9.28
CA PRO A 117 -23.02 15.38 -9.51
C PRO A 117 -22.58 14.07 -8.84
N ASN A 118 -23.55 13.23 -8.48
CA ASN A 118 -23.32 11.90 -7.90
C ASN A 118 -22.51 11.88 -6.59
N THR A 119 -22.50 12.99 -5.84
CA THR A 119 -21.91 13.05 -4.50
C THR A 119 -23.00 12.96 -3.43
N ALA A 120 -22.84 12.03 -2.49
CA ALA A 120 -23.73 11.85 -1.35
C ALA A 120 -22.93 11.43 -0.10
N PHE A 121 -22.98 12.26 0.94
CA PHE A 121 -22.48 11.88 2.26
C PHE A 121 -23.59 11.10 2.95
N THR A 122 -23.53 9.75 2.97
CA THR A 122 -24.67 8.89 3.38
C THR A 122 -24.84 8.83 4.90
N GLY A 123 -23.76 9.05 5.66
CA GLY A 123 -23.76 8.86 7.10
C GLY A 123 -23.94 7.40 7.52
N GLU A 124 -23.83 6.48 6.56
CA GLU A 124 -23.96 5.05 6.84
C GLU A 124 -22.73 4.57 7.60
N ILE A 125 -22.94 4.05 8.81
CA ILE A 125 -21.91 3.46 9.65
C ILE A 125 -21.69 2.01 9.21
N VAL A 126 -20.55 1.74 8.59
CA VAL A 126 -20.14 0.43 8.08
C VAL A 126 -19.53 -0.42 9.19
N ASP A 127 -18.68 0.19 10.03
CA ASP A 127 -18.06 -0.44 11.19
C ASP A 127 -18.06 0.55 12.37
N LEU A 128 -18.22 0.03 13.58
CA LEU A 128 -18.21 0.82 14.81
C LEU A 128 -17.60 0.00 15.93
N VAL A 129 -16.53 0.51 16.51
CA VAL A 129 -15.82 -0.10 17.64
C VAL A 129 -15.73 0.90 18.78
N ILE A 130 -16.17 0.50 19.97
CA ILE A 130 -16.06 1.29 21.21
C ILE A 130 -15.18 0.53 22.19
N ASP A 131 -14.19 1.22 22.76
CA ASP A 131 -13.34 0.72 23.84
C ASP A 131 -13.26 1.77 24.95
N GLY A 132 -14.13 1.62 25.96
CA GLY A 132 -14.25 2.58 27.05
C GLY A 132 -14.70 3.97 26.56
N GLN A 133 -13.79 4.95 26.64
CA GLN A 133 -14.05 6.34 26.23
C GLN A 133 -13.63 6.64 24.80
N ARG A 134 -12.97 5.73 24.08
CA ARG A 134 -12.61 5.93 22.67
C ARG A 134 -13.51 5.12 21.77
N ALA A 135 -13.77 5.66 20.58
CA ALA A 135 -14.49 4.96 19.54
C ALA A 135 -13.89 5.24 18.17
N ARG A 136 -14.09 4.30 17.27
CA ARG A 136 -13.71 4.37 15.87
C ARG A 136 -14.94 4.04 15.05
N VAL A 137 -15.23 4.88 14.08
CA VAL A 137 -16.39 4.77 13.22
C VAL A 137 -15.91 4.78 11.78
N VAL A 138 -16.30 3.79 11.00
CA VAL A 138 -16.06 3.74 9.56
C VAL A 138 -17.35 4.14 8.86
N LEU A 139 -17.29 5.22 8.08
CA LEU A 139 -18.44 5.77 7.37
C LEU A 139 -18.32 5.54 5.87
N GLU A 140 -19.46 5.31 5.22
CA GLU A 140 -19.55 5.35 3.76
C GLU A 140 -19.78 6.78 3.25
N GLU A 141 -19.03 7.16 2.22
CA GLU A 141 -19.23 8.39 1.45
C GLU A 141 -19.27 8.04 -0.04
N ILE A 142 -20.17 8.67 -0.80
CA ILE A 142 -20.22 8.56 -2.26
C ILE A 142 -19.71 9.88 -2.83
N ILE A 143 -18.63 9.84 -3.60
CA ILE A 143 -18.04 11.02 -4.25
C ILE A 143 -17.87 10.68 -5.73
N ASP A 144 -18.48 11.48 -6.60
CA ASP A 144 -18.50 11.25 -8.06
C ASP A 144 -18.95 9.81 -8.43
N GLY A 145 -19.93 9.28 -7.69
CA GLY A 145 -20.46 7.92 -7.89
C GLY A 145 -19.57 6.78 -7.39
N VAL A 146 -18.38 7.06 -6.83
CA VAL A 146 -17.49 6.06 -6.22
C VAL A 146 -17.72 6.02 -4.72
N ARG A 147 -17.83 4.81 -4.16
CA ARG A 147 -17.98 4.58 -2.72
C ARG A 147 -16.63 4.57 -2.02
N TYR A 148 -16.53 5.35 -0.95
CA TYR A 148 -15.36 5.48 -0.10
C TYR A 148 -15.72 5.13 1.34
N HIS A 149 -14.75 4.58 2.05
CA HIS A 149 -14.76 4.43 3.49
C HIS A 149 -13.82 5.48 4.11
N VAL A 150 -14.35 6.25 5.06
CA VAL A 150 -13.58 7.21 5.87
C VAL A 150 -13.63 6.77 7.33
N VAL A 151 -12.52 6.94 8.05
CA VAL A 151 -12.41 6.52 9.44
C VAL A 151 -12.35 7.73 10.34
N TRP A 152 -13.32 7.84 11.23
CA TRP A 152 -13.41 8.90 12.23
C TRP A 152 -13.18 8.34 13.62
N PHE A 153 -12.51 9.14 14.46
CA PHE A 153 -12.19 8.79 15.83
C PHE A 153 -12.94 9.70 16.77
N TYR A 154 -13.52 9.10 17.81
CA TYR A 154 -14.28 9.83 18.81
C TYR A 154 -13.75 9.56 20.21
N TRP A 155 -13.80 10.60 21.04
CA TRP A 155 -13.55 10.48 22.47
C TRP A 155 -14.78 10.95 23.25
N ARG A 156 -15.19 10.16 24.24
CA ARG A 156 -16.30 10.47 25.14
C ARG A 156 -15.77 11.21 26.35
N TYR A 157 -16.23 12.44 26.52
CA TYR A 157 -15.91 13.24 27.69
C TYR A 157 -17.06 13.10 28.67
N ASP A 158 -16.77 12.52 29.83
CA ASP A 158 -17.71 12.45 30.95
C ASP A 158 -17.52 13.72 31.82
N ASP A 159 -17.49 14.89 31.19
CA ASP A 159 -17.26 16.18 31.86
C ASP A 159 -18.61 16.81 32.22
N GLY A 160 -19.35 16.11 33.07
CA GLY A 160 -20.53 16.63 33.76
C GLY A 160 -20.26 16.65 35.26
N ILE A 161 -20.35 17.85 35.86
CA ILE A 161 -20.53 18.18 37.29
C ILE A 161 -19.42 19.11 37.80
N ASP A 162 -19.55 20.40 37.49
CA ASP A 162 -19.68 21.38 38.55
C ASP A 162 -21.13 21.89 38.52
N ALA A 163 -21.96 21.44 39.46
CA ALA A 163 -23.40 21.75 39.52
C ALA A 163 -23.71 23.25 39.69
N ASN A 164 -22.69 24.10 39.82
CA ASN A 164 -22.80 25.55 39.96
C ASN A 164 -22.33 26.34 38.74
N ASP A 165 -21.76 25.70 37.71
CA ASP A 165 -21.33 26.42 36.50
C ASP A 165 -22.34 26.23 35.36
N THR A 166 -23.32 27.13 35.30
CA THR A 166 -24.31 27.19 34.20
C THR A 166 -23.78 27.90 32.95
N SER A 167 -22.50 28.30 32.92
CA SER A 167 -21.93 29.10 31.84
C SER A 167 -21.14 28.31 30.80
N SER A 168 -20.80 27.05 31.09
CA SER A 168 -20.27 26.12 30.09
C SER A 168 -21.41 25.24 29.58
N ALA A 169 -21.75 25.34 28.30
CA ALA A 169 -22.53 24.28 27.64
C ALA A 169 -21.83 22.96 27.98
N SER A 170 -22.56 22.02 28.61
CA SER A 170 -21.96 20.79 29.12
C SER A 170 -21.17 20.12 28.00
N ASP A 171 -19.86 20.03 28.18
CA ASP A 171 -18.92 19.39 27.24
C ASP A 171 -19.01 17.84 27.27
N ASP A 172 -20.13 17.34 27.77
CA ASP A 172 -20.48 15.95 27.94
C ASP A 172 -20.86 15.31 26.59
N GLY A 173 -20.38 14.10 26.37
CA GLY A 173 -20.68 13.30 25.18
C GLY A 173 -19.49 13.04 24.27
N TRP A 174 -19.78 12.52 23.09
CA TRP A 174 -18.79 12.16 22.09
C TRP A 174 -18.32 13.39 21.31
N ARG A 175 -17.00 13.48 21.09
CA ARG A 175 -16.36 14.51 20.28
C ARG A 175 -15.47 13.85 19.24
N HIS A 176 -15.46 14.38 18.03
CA HIS A 176 -14.53 13.94 16.98
C HIS A 176 -13.13 14.48 17.30
N VAL A 177 -12.16 13.57 17.38
CA VAL A 177 -10.77 13.83 17.76
C VAL A 177 -9.80 13.42 16.64
N PRO A 178 -8.52 13.88 16.69
CA PRO A 178 -7.50 13.42 15.75
C PRO A 178 -7.36 11.89 15.70
N PRO A 179 -6.90 11.32 14.57
CA PRO A 179 -6.74 9.87 14.42
C PRO A 179 -5.90 9.23 15.53
N ASP A 180 -6.48 8.27 16.24
CA ASP A 180 -5.77 7.43 17.21
C ASP A 180 -5.26 6.16 16.52
N VAL A 181 -4.03 6.23 15.99
CA VAL A 181 -3.37 5.11 15.30
C VAL A 181 -3.13 3.90 16.21
N THR A 182 -3.21 4.06 17.54
CA THR A 182 -3.13 2.94 18.49
C THR A 182 -4.45 2.18 18.59
N PHE A 183 -5.53 2.72 18.02
CA PHE A 183 -6.87 2.12 17.97
C PHE A 183 -7.25 1.68 16.55
N TRP A 184 -6.26 1.15 15.81
CA TRP A 184 -6.45 0.62 14.46
C TRP A 184 -6.94 -0.84 14.41
N GLY A 185 -6.90 -1.52 15.56
CA GLY A 185 -7.29 -2.92 15.71
C GLY A 185 -6.12 -3.81 16.12
N ASP A 186 -6.35 -5.11 16.15
CA ASP A 186 -5.34 -6.09 16.50
C ASP A 186 -4.39 -6.32 15.31
N ALA A 187 -3.11 -6.53 15.61
CA ALA A 187 -2.13 -6.88 14.60
C ALA A 187 -2.37 -8.31 14.09
N ALA A 188 -2.33 -8.48 12.78
CA ALA A 188 -2.51 -9.74 12.09
C ALA A 188 -1.50 -9.88 10.94
N GLN A 189 -1.44 -11.07 10.34
CA GLN A 189 -0.61 -11.30 9.16
C GLN A 189 -1.25 -12.30 8.20
N ILE A 190 -1.05 -12.05 6.90
CA ILE A 190 -1.43 -12.94 5.80
C ILE A 190 -0.15 -13.45 5.15
N THR A 191 0.04 -14.76 5.15
CA THR A 191 1.18 -15.41 4.51
C THR A 191 0.74 -16.11 3.22
N ARG A 192 1.49 -15.85 2.14
CA ARG A 192 1.47 -16.54 0.85
C ARG A 192 2.83 -17.23 0.64
N SER A 193 3.08 -17.78 -0.54
CA SER A 193 4.31 -18.53 -0.81
C SER A 193 5.55 -17.63 -0.77
N ARG A 194 5.44 -16.40 -1.30
CA ARG A 194 6.57 -15.46 -1.40
C ARG A 194 6.35 -14.13 -0.67
N VAL A 195 5.14 -13.91 -0.16
CA VAL A 195 4.73 -12.65 0.48
C VAL A 195 4.23 -12.90 1.89
N ASN A 196 4.68 -12.09 2.85
CA ASN A 196 4.07 -11.98 4.18
C ASN A 196 3.56 -10.55 4.38
N VAL A 197 2.25 -10.35 4.51
CA VAL A 197 1.67 -9.03 4.76
C VAL A 197 1.31 -8.92 6.24
N ARG A 198 1.92 -7.96 6.94
CA ARG A 198 1.59 -7.57 8.32
C ARG A 198 0.69 -6.34 8.28
N TYR A 199 -0.40 -6.39 9.02
CA TYR A 199 -1.44 -5.37 8.99
C TYR A 199 -2.19 -5.32 10.33
N TYR A 200 -3.09 -4.35 10.46
CA TYR A 200 -4.01 -4.20 11.58
C TYR A 200 -5.44 -4.47 11.11
N THR A 201 -6.36 -4.87 12.00
CA THR A 201 -7.73 -5.31 11.63
C THR A 201 -8.45 -4.42 10.60
N LEU A 202 -8.34 -3.09 10.70
CA LEU A 202 -8.99 -2.17 9.76
C LEU A 202 -8.47 -2.29 8.32
N ASP A 203 -7.23 -2.74 8.14
CA ASP A 203 -6.56 -2.91 6.86
C ASP A 203 -6.73 -4.31 6.25
N GLU A 204 -7.58 -5.17 6.82
CA GLU A 204 -7.68 -6.59 6.41
C GLU A 204 -7.97 -6.77 4.91
N VAL A 205 -8.91 -5.98 4.37
CA VAL A 205 -9.28 -6.06 2.95
C VAL A 205 -8.13 -5.61 2.05
N LEU A 206 -7.45 -4.52 2.43
CA LEU A 206 -6.25 -4.05 1.73
C LEU A 206 -5.15 -5.12 1.78
N ALA A 207 -4.89 -5.68 2.95
CA ALA A 207 -3.86 -6.69 3.16
C ALA A 207 -4.10 -7.94 2.30
N ALA A 208 -5.34 -8.39 2.19
CA ALA A 208 -5.72 -9.50 1.31
C ALA A 208 -5.46 -9.16 -0.17
N GLN A 209 -5.91 -7.99 -0.64
CA GLN A 209 -5.71 -7.54 -2.03
C GLN A 209 -4.23 -7.37 -2.36
N THR A 210 -3.45 -6.78 -1.46
CA THR A 210 -1.99 -6.62 -1.58
C THR A 210 -1.31 -7.98 -1.62
N ALA A 211 -1.64 -8.90 -0.70
CA ALA A 211 -1.03 -10.23 -0.67
C ALA A 211 -1.24 -11.00 -1.98
N ASP A 212 -2.49 -11.03 -2.47
CA ASP A 212 -2.83 -11.77 -3.69
C ASP A 212 -2.22 -11.13 -4.93
N ARG A 213 -2.20 -9.80 -5.01
CA ARG A 213 -1.63 -9.07 -6.14
C ARG A 213 -0.11 -9.21 -6.21
N LEU A 214 0.57 -9.04 -5.07
CA LEU A 214 2.04 -9.15 -5.04
C LEU A 214 2.50 -10.57 -5.33
N GLU A 215 1.78 -11.60 -4.86
CA GLU A 215 2.10 -12.99 -5.20
C GLU A 215 2.06 -13.19 -6.73
N GLN A 216 1.02 -12.70 -7.41
CA GLN A 216 0.91 -12.78 -8.88
C GLN A 216 2.04 -12.03 -9.59
N TRP A 217 2.38 -10.84 -9.11
CA TRP A 217 3.48 -10.05 -9.69
C TRP A 217 4.83 -10.71 -9.51
N ILE A 218 5.10 -11.27 -8.33
CA ILE A 218 6.34 -11.98 -8.07
C ILE A 218 6.39 -13.27 -8.88
N GLU A 219 5.29 -14.01 -9.01
CA GLU A 219 5.22 -15.20 -9.86
C GLU A 219 5.51 -14.85 -11.33
N PHE A 220 4.90 -13.78 -11.85
CA PHE A 220 5.18 -13.27 -13.19
C PHE A 220 6.66 -12.86 -13.34
N ALA A 221 7.18 -12.04 -12.43
CA ALA A 221 8.56 -11.57 -12.49
C ALA A 221 9.55 -12.73 -12.39
N CYS A 222 9.24 -13.74 -11.58
CA CYS A 222 10.00 -14.98 -11.52
C CYS A 222 9.99 -15.73 -12.85
N GLY A 223 8.82 -15.87 -13.48
CA GLY A 223 8.69 -16.48 -14.80
C GLY A 223 9.46 -15.72 -15.88
N ALA A 224 9.31 -14.40 -15.91
CA ALA A 224 9.94 -13.50 -16.86
C ALA A 224 11.46 -13.36 -16.64
N MET A 225 11.94 -13.52 -15.40
CA MET A 225 13.35 -13.33 -15.06
C MET A 225 14.08 -14.63 -14.74
N LEU A 226 13.49 -15.79 -15.08
CA LEU A 226 14.11 -17.11 -14.98
C LEU A 226 15.48 -17.10 -15.67
N GLY A 227 16.54 -17.09 -14.86
CA GLY A 227 17.94 -16.99 -15.26
C GLY A 227 18.72 -15.89 -14.53
N ALA A 228 18.07 -14.77 -14.18
CA ALA A 228 18.68 -13.68 -13.40
C ALA A 228 18.27 -13.71 -11.93
N LEU A 229 17.02 -14.09 -11.67
CA LEU A 229 16.51 -14.34 -10.33
C LEU A 229 16.37 -15.85 -10.15
N GLU A 230 17.26 -16.45 -9.38
CA GLU A 230 17.04 -17.79 -8.83
C GLU A 230 15.85 -17.69 -7.86
N CYS A 231 14.64 -17.83 -8.37
CA CYS A 231 13.45 -17.58 -7.56
C CYS A 231 13.35 -18.48 -6.33
N ASP A 232 13.95 -19.67 -6.35
CA ASP A 232 14.02 -20.52 -5.15
C ASP A 232 14.91 -19.92 -4.03
N SER A 233 15.83 -19.01 -4.39
CA SER A 233 16.70 -18.28 -3.46
C SER A 233 16.16 -16.91 -3.04
N MET A 234 15.06 -16.45 -3.65
CA MET A 234 14.48 -15.15 -3.35
C MET A 234 13.99 -15.14 -1.89
N PRO A 235 14.41 -14.16 -1.08
CA PRO A 235 13.92 -14.05 0.28
C PRO A 235 12.43 -13.67 0.26
N MET A 236 11.72 -14.11 1.29
CA MET A 236 10.32 -13.76 1.48
C MET A 236 10.15 -12.25 1.59
N ILE A 237 9.28 -11.67 0.77
CA ILE A 237 8.98 -10.25 0.82
C ILE A 237 7.99 -10.03 1.95
N THR A 238 8.39 -9.23 2.94
CA THR A 238 7.47 -8.78 3.99
C THR A 238 6.87 -7.45 3.57
N VAL A 239 5.57 -7.26 3.78
CA VAL A 239 4.87 -6.01 3.52
C VAL A 239 4.26 -5.53 4.82
N ASP A 240 4.54 -4.30 5.21
CA ASP A 240 3.98 -3.68 6.40
C ASP A 240 2.98 -2.62 5.98
N ILE A 241 1.71 -2.85 6.27
CA ILE A 241 0.67 -1.83 6.13
C ILE A 241 0.55 -1.10 7.46
N LEU A 242 0.88 0.20 7.46
CA LEU A 242 1.01 0.99 8.68
C LEU A 242 0.12 2.24 8.63
N PRO A 243 -0.61 2.55 9.72
CA PRO A 243 -1.34 3.81 9.85
C PRO A 243 -0.38 4.95 10.26
N GLN A 244 0.52 5.34 9.37
CA GLN A 244 1.43 6.47 9.56
C GLN A 244 1.24 7.51 8.46
N GLY A 245 0.86 8.74 8.83
CA GLY A 245 0.47 9.79 7.88
C GLY A 245 1.62 10.38 7.06
N ASP A 246 2.86 10.24 7.53
CA ASP A 246 4.08 10.69 6.86
C ASP A 246 4.82 9.55 6.13
N LEU A 247 4.27 8.33 6.16
CA LEU A 247 4.88 7.18 5.52
C LEU A 247 4.67 7.22 4.01
N SER A 248 5.77 7.29 3.26
CA SER A 248 5.79 7.00 1.84
C SER A 248 5.98 5.50 1.58
N ILE A 249 5.43 5.01 0.47
CA ILE A 249 5.70 3.64 0.01
C ILE A 249 7.21 3.50 -0.24
N GLY A 250 7.82 2.45 0.30
CA GLY A 250 9.24 2.23 0.12
C GLY A 250 9.80 1.11 1.00
N TRP A 251 11.02 0.70 0.68
CA TRP A 251 11.69 -0.38 1.41
C TRP A 251 12.16 0.09 2.79
N ALA A 252 12.20 -0.82 3.76
CA ALA A 252 12.76 -0.56 5.08
C ALA A 252 14.29 -0.47 5.01
N ASP A 253 14.86 0.51 5.71
CA ASP A 253 16.31 0.75 5.70
C ASP A 253 17.09 -0.41 6.34
N VAL A 254 16.51 -1.03 7.37
CA VAL A 254 17.12 -2.12 8.13
C VAL A 254 16.89 -3.48 7.46
N ASN A 255 15.67 -3.74 7.00
CA ASN A 255 15.32 -4.97 6.30
C ASN A 255 14.97 -4.65 4.85
N SER A 256 15.96 -4.86 3.99
CA SER A 256 15.86 -4.53 2.57
C SER A 256 14.77 -5.33 1.80
N TRP A 257 14.15 -6.34 2.41
CA TRP A 257 13.01 -7.08 1.86
C TRP A 257 11.70 -6.85 2.62
N THR A 258 11.62 -5.76 3.38
CA THR A 258 10.36 -5.27 3.96
C THR A 258 9.89 -4.04 3.21
N LEU A 259 8.77 -4.13 2.49
CA LEU A 259 8.10 -3.01 1.84
C LEU A 259 7.12 -2.38 2.83
N ARG A 260 7.18 -1.07 3.02
CA ARG A 260 6.25 -0.33 3.87
C ARG A 260 5.21 0.36 2.98
N ILE A 261 3.94 0.24 3.34
CA ILE A 261 2.80 0.82 2.63
C ILE A 261 1.94 1.59 3.65
N PRO A 262 1.56 2.85 3.39
CA PRO A 262 0.65 3.58 4.26
C PRO A 262 -0.78 3.02 4.15
N SER A 263 -1.48 2.96 5.27
CA SER A 263 -2.91 2.66 5.27
C SER A 263 -3.71 3.80 4.60
N PRO A 264 -4.52 3.52 3.56
CA PRO A 264 -5.35 4.53 2.90
C PRO A 264 -6.47 5.04 3.82
N TYR A 265 -6.83 4.29 4.86
CA TYR A 265 -7.87 4.63 5.83
C TYR A 265 -7.50 5.80 6.77
N LEU A 266 -6.26 6.29 6.74
CA LEU A 266 -5.90 7.59 7.34
C LEU A 266 -6.56 8.77 6.65
N SER A 267 -7.04 8.57 5.42
CA SER A 267 -7.79 9.55 4.65
C SER A 267 -9.11 8.93 4.19
N ARG A 268 -9.21 8.59 2.91
CA ARG A 268 -10.35 7.86 2.34
C ARG A 268 -9.83 6.69 1.54
N ALA A 269 -10.37 5.52 1.81
CA ALA A 269 -10.11 4.32 1.01
C ALA A 269 -11.31 4.02 0.12
N GLN A 270 -11.13 3.56 -1.11
CA GLN A 270 -12.27 3.07 -1.90
C GLN A 270 -12.87 1.83 -1.22
N ALA A 271 -14.20 1.80 -1.08
CA ALA A 271 -14.91 0.76 -0.36
C ALA A 271 -14.67 -0.64 -0.95
N ASP A 272 -14.74 -0.74 -2.28
CA ASP A 272 -14.64 -2.01 -3.01
C ASP A 272 -13.17 -2.39 -3.33
N SER A 273 -12.26 -1.41 -3.39
CA SER A 273 -10.88 -1.59 -3.81
C SER A 273 -9.92 -0.68 -3.03
N PRO A 274 -9.71 -0.93 -1.73
CA PRO A 274 -8.79 -0.12 -0.93
C PRO A 274 -7.35 -0.17 -1.45
N PHE A 275 -6.97 -1.20 -2.22
CA PHE A 275 -5.76 -1.18 -3.03
C PHE A 275 -6.02 -0.45 -4.36
N ASP A 276 -6.20 0.87 -4.28
CA ASP A 276 -6.58 1.69 -5.43
C ASP A 276 -5.47 1.75 -6.52
N PRO A 277 -5.76 2.25 -7.73
CA PRO A 277 -4.78 2.30 -8.81
C PRO A 277 -3.51 3.09 -8.49
N THR A 278 -3.59 4.16 -7.68
CA THR A 278 -2.43 4.99 -7.32
C THR A 278 -1.51 4.24 -6.36
N LEU A 279 -2.09 3.65 -5.31
CA LEU A 279 -1.38 2.80 -4.35
C LEU A 279 -0.78 1.56 -5.04
N MET A 280 -1.55 0.95 -5.96
CA MET A 280 -1.11 -0.19 -6.77
C MET A 280 0.08 0.17 -7.67
N LEU A 281 0.05 1.31 -8.36
CA LEU A 281 1.14 1.76 -9.23
C LEU A 281 2.42 2.06 -8.44
N ALA A 282 2.32 2.77 -7.32
CA ALA A 282 3.48 3.08 -6.50
C ALA A 282 4.08 1.82 -5.82
N THR A 283 3.23 0.85 -5.46
CA THR A 283 3.68 -0.45 -4.96
C THR A 283 4.35 -1.28 -6.06
N ALA A 284 3.79 -1.27 -7.27
CA ALA A 284 4.36 -1.94 -8.44
C ALA A 284 5.74 -1.37 -8.80
N ASP A 285 5.89 -0.05 -8.76
CA ASP A 285 7.16 0.65 -8.99
C ASP A 285 8.22 0.24 -7.96
N ALA A 286 7.92 0.38 -6.67
CA ALA A 286 8.83 -0.02 -5.60
C ALA A 286 9.23 -1.51 -5.68
N LEU A 287 8.30 -2.39 -6.06
CA LEU A 287 8.58 -3.81 -6.27
C LEU A 287 9.46 -4.05 -7.50
N ALA A 288 9.13 -3.46 -8.64
CA ALA A 288 9.87 -3.62 -9.88
C ALA A 288 11.32 -3.13 -9.75
N GLU A 289 11.52 -1.96 -9.13
CA GLU A 289 12.85 -1.42 -8.84
C GLU A 289 13.69 -2.39 -8.03
N ARG A 290 13.10 -3.01 -6.99
CA ARG A 290 13.79 -3.94 -6.12
C ARG A 290 14.17 -5.23 -6.81
N LEU A 291 13.25 -5.80 -7.57
CA LEU A 291 13.46 -7.05 -8.30
C LEU A 291 14.55 -6.87 -9.36
N ILE A 292 14.55 -5.75 -10.08
CA ILE A 292 15.62 -5.40 -11.01
C ILE A 292 16.94 -5.16 -10.26
N ALA A 293 16.95 -4.39 -9.18
CA ALA A 293 18.18 -4.15 -8.42
C ALA A 293 18.82 -5.46 -7.93
N GLN A 294 18.01 -6.45 -7.54
CA GLN A 294 18.48 -7.76 -7.09
C GLN A 294 19.04 -8.62 -8.25
N SER A 295 18.55 -8.44 -9.47
CA SER A 295 19.02 -9.20 -10.64
C SER A 295 20.30 -8.64 -11.24
N LEU A 296 20.71 -7.44 -10.85
CA LEU A 296 21.95 -6.81 -11.29
C LEU A 296 23.12 -7.09 -10.35
N SER A 297 24.30 -7.30 -10.92
CA SER A 297 25.54 -7.48 -10.16
C SER A 297 26.07 -6.19 -9.55
N ALA A 298 25.78 -5.04 -10.18
CA ALA A 298 26.17 -3.71 -9.73
C ALA A 298 25.26 -2.65 -10.36
N GLU A 299 25.23 -1.46 -9.75
CA GLU A 299 24.43 -0.35 -10.24
C GLU A 299 24.96 0.18 -11.58
N PRO A 300 24.09 0.41 -12.59
CA PRO A 300 24.49 1.01 -13.85
C PRO A 300 25.11 2.39 -13.71
N SER A 301 26.23 2.62 -14.38
CA SER A 301 26.89 3.92 -14.40
C SER A 301 26.21 4.84 -15.42
N TYR A 302 25.74 6.00 -15.00
CA TYR A 302 25.37 7.06 -15.92
C TYR A 302 26.64 7.66 -16.58
N PRO A 303 26.69 7.86 -17.91
CA PRO A 303 25.60 7.82 -18.89
C PRO A 303 25.56 6.54 -19.78
N ALA A 304 26.06 5.40 -19.33
CA ALA A 304 26.07 4.18 -20.14
C ALA A 304 24.65 3.70 -20.50
N ASP A 305 24.50 2.94 -21.60
CA ASP A 305 23.18 2.42 -22.02
C ASP A 305 22.54 1.53 -20.95
N ALA A 306 23.36 0.82 -20.16
CA ALA A 306 22.92 0.06 -19.00
C ALA A 306 21.99 0.87 -18.06
N TYR A 307 22.23 2.18 -17.92
CA TYR A 307 21.38 3.07 -17.12
C TYR A 307 19.97 3.14 -17.70
N TYR A 308 19.84 3.34 -19.01
CA TYR A 308 18.56 3.31 -19.70
C TYR A 308 17.92 1.92 -19.66
N LEU A 309 18.69 0.86 -19.90
CA LEU A 309 18.16 -0.51 -19.91
C LEU A 309 17.54 -0.88 -18.56
N ARG A 310 18.17 -0.50 -17.44
CA ARG A 310 17.59 -0.66 -16.11
C ARG A 310 16.23 0.03 -16.01
N GLN A 311 16.14 1.30 -16.38
CA GLN A 311 14.89 2.07 -16.31
C GLN A 311 13.81 1.51 -17.23
N GLY A 312 14.18 1.10 -18.45
CA GLY A 312 13.27 0.46 -19.39
C GLY A 312 12.72 -0.86 -18.85
N MET A 313 13.54 -1.67 -18.17
CA MET A 313 13.10 -2.93 -17.55
C MET A 313 12.17 -2.70 -16.35
N ILE A 314 12.46 -1.70 -15.52
CA ILE A 314 11.57 -1.30 -14.41
C ILE A 314 10.23 -0.85 -14.97
N SER A 315 10.24 0.09 -15.92
CA SER A 315 9.04 0.61 -16.57
C SER A 315 8.21 -0.50 -17.23
N TRP A 316 8.87 -1.45 -17.89
CA TRP A 316 8.22 -2.62 -18.48
C TRP A 316 7.55 -3.49 -17.42
N LEU A 317 8.24 -3.82 -16.33
CA LEU A 317 7.66 -4.59 -15.22
C LEU A 317 6.47 -3.88 -14.59
N VAL A 318 6.55 -2.58 -14.32
CA VAL A 318 5.44 -1.79 -13.80
C VAL A 318 4.23 -1.87 -14.74
N GLY A 319 4.47 -1.81 -16.05
CA GLY A 319 3.42 -1.98 -17.06
C GLY A 319 2.76 -3.37 -17.01
N GLN A 320 3.54 -4.43 -16.81
CA GLN A 320 3.01 -5.79 -16.64
C GLN A 320 2.23 -5.95 -15.33
N PHE A 321 2.72 -5.35 -14.24
CA PHE A 321 2.10 -5.42 -12.93
C PHE A 321 0.75 -4.68 -12.88
N ALA A 322 0.74 -3.43 -13.31
CA ALA A 322 -0.45 -2.59 -13.25
C ALA A 322 -1.37 -2.76 -14.48
N GLY A 323 -0.94 -3.49 -15.51
CA GLY A 323 -1.73 -3.69 -16.74
C GLY A 323 -1.86 -2.40 -17.57
N ILE A 324 -0.85 -1.54 -17.55
CA ILE A 324 -0.84 -0.24 -18.25
C ILE A 324 0.32 -0.16 -19.25
N PRO A 325 0.16 0.59 -20.36
CA PRO A 325 1.26 0.88 -21.26
C PRO A 325 2.19 1.93 -20.63
N THR A 326 3.49 1.62 -20.51
CA THR A 326 4.50 2.51 -19.90
C THR A 326 5.49 3.09 -20.90
N ASN A 327 5.24 2.92 -22.21
CA ASN A 327 6.12 3.38 -23.30
C ASN A 327 7.54 2.79 -23.27
N SER A 328 7.77 1.68 -22.56
CA SER A 328 9.03 0.92 -22.59
C SER A 328 9.15 0.08 -23.87
N PHE A 329 9.08 0.73 -25.03
CA PHE A 329 8.93 0.06 -26.33
C PHE A 329 10.06 -0.93 -26.63
N LEU A 330 11.31 -0.59 -26.30
CA LEU A 330 12.44 -1.49 -26.55
C LEU A 330 12.31 -2.80 -25.78
N ILE A 331 12.10 -2.72 -24.46
CA ILE A 331 11.99 -3.90 -23.61
C ILE A 331 10.69 -4.68 -23.90
N GLU A 332 9.60 -3.98 -24.19
CA GLU A 332 8.34 -4.63 -24.59
C GLU A 332 8.49 -5.40 -25.91
N SER A 333 9.15 -4.79 -26.92
CA SER A 333 9.40 -5.46 -28.20
C SER A 333 10.34 -6.66 -28.06
N LEU A 334 11.33 -6.58 -27.15
CA LEU A 334 12.19 -7.71 -26.78
C LEU A 334 11.36 -8.86 -26.21
N ALA A 335 10.55 -8.59 -25.19
CA ALA A 335 9.69 -9.58 -24.54
C ALA A 335 8.72 -10.22 -25.54
N ARG A 336 8.07 -9.40 -26.38
CA ARG A 336 7.09 -9.87 -27.36
C ARG A 336 7.70 -10.78 -28.44
N GLN A 337 8.93 -10.53 -28.86
CA GLN A 337 9.57 -11.25 -29.97
C GLN A 337 10.43 -12.43 -29.53
N TYR A 338 11.06 -12.33 -28.36
CA TYR A 338 12.03 -13.29 -27.86
C TYR A 338 11.59 -13.95 -26.54
N GLY A 339 10.38 -13.64 -26.08
CA GLY A 339 9.78 -14.12 -24.83
C GLY A 339 10.21 -13.30 -23.62
N ASP A 340 9.39 -13.30 -22.56
CA ASP A 340 9.64 -12.53 -21.34
C ASP A 340 10.98 -12.88 -20.69
N SER A 341 11.40 -14.15 -20.78
CA SER A 341 12.72 -14.65 -20.34
C SER A 341 13.91 -13.91 -20.96
N ALA A 342 13.75 -13.28 -22.13
CA ALA A 342 14.79 -12.46 -22.74
C ALA A 342 15.10 -11.21 -21.90
N VAL A 343 14.11 -10.63 -21.22
CA VAL A 343 14.32 -9.51 -20.29
C VAL A 343 15.14 -9.96 -19.08
N GLY A 344 14.85 -11.15 -18.54
CA GLY A 344 15.68 -11.78 -17.52
C GLY A 344 17.13 -11.96 -17.95
N ARG A 345 17.37 -12.56 -19.12
CA ARG A 345 18.73 -12.73 -19.66
C ARG A 345 19.44 -11.39 -19.86
N LEU A 346 18.72 -10.36 -20.31
CA LEU A 346 19.26 -9.00 -20.44
C LEU A 346 19.77 -8.49 -19.09
N ALA A 347 18.96 -8.61 -18.03
CA ALA A 347 19.39 -8.21 -16.69
C ALA A 347 20.62 -9.00 -16.20
N ALA A 348 20.64 -10.33 -16.40
CA ALA A 348 21.74 -11.19 -15.97
C ALA A 348 23.09 -10.86 -16.62
N PHE A 349 23.09 -10.48 -17.90
CA PHE A 349 24.32 -10.13 -18.62
C PHE A 349 24.73 -8.66 -18.45
N MET A 350 23.86 -7.82 -17.89
CA MET A 350 24.12 -6.40 -17.78
C MET A 350 25.21 -6.11 -16.74
N GLN A 351 26.21 -5.34 -17.18
CA GLN A 351 27.29 -4.77 -16.37
C GLN A 351 27.09 -3.25 -16.26
N PRO A 352 27.74 -2.58 -15.30
CA PRO A 352 27.54 -1.14 -15.07
C PRO A 352 27.74 -0.26 -16.30
N ASN A 353 28.63 -0.65 -17.20
CA ASN A 353 29.01 0.06 -18.42
C ASN A 353 28.57 -0.66 -19.70
N SER A 354 27.64 -1.63 -19.62
CA SER A 354 27.13 -2.31 -20.81
C SER A 354 26.52 -1.33 -21.81
N SER A 355 26.71 -1.64 -23.09
CA SER A 355 26.06 -0.93 -24.18
C SER A 355 24.86 -1.74 -24.71
N ILE A 356 24.12 -1.20 -25.67
CA ILE A 356 23.06 -1.95 -26.35
C ILE A 356 23.56 -3.17 -27.15
N ASP A 357 24.87 -3.32 -27.38
CA ASP A 357 25.47 -4.51 -27.98
C ASP A 357 25.07 -5.82 -27.29
N LEU A 358 24.73 -5.75 -26.00
CA LEU A 358 24.18 -6.83 -25.18
C LEU A 358 22.98 -7.54 -25.81
N PHE A 359 22.16 -6.84 -26.60
CA PHE A 359 21.02 -7.45 -27.29
C PHE A 359 21.44 -8.56 -28.25
N GLN A 360 22.67 -8.53 -28.78
CA GLN A 360 23.15 -9.61 -29.65
C GLN A 360 23.27 -10.94 -28.89
N VAL A 361 23.72 -10.88 -27.64
CA VAL A 361 23.85 -12.03 -26.77
C VAL A 361 22.47 -12.54 -26.35
N VAL A 362 21.56 -11.64 -26.01
CA VAL A 362 20.21 -11.98 -25.50
C VAL A 362 19.29 -12.54 -26.60
N THR A 363 19.37 -11.98 -27.80
CA THR A 363 18.52 -12.35 -28.95
C THR A 363 19.16 -13.41 -29.85
N GLU A 364 20.44 -13.73 -29.63
CA GLU A 364 21.27 -14.60 -30.48
C GLU A 364 21.29 -14.14 -31.96
N ARG A 365 21.11 -12.83 -32.20
CA ARG A 365 21.04 -12.22 -33.53
C ARG A 365 21.82 -10.91 -33.57
N PRO A 366 22.39 -10.52 -34.73
CA PRO A 366 22.93 -9.17 -34.89
C PRO A 366 21.85 -8.12 -34.60
N ILE A 367 22.21 -7.02 -33.93
CA ILE A 367 21.26 -5.95 -33.54
C ILE A 367 20.44 -5.43 -34.74
N ALA A 368 21.07 -5.29 -35.90
CA ALA A 368 20.40 -4.84 -37.12
C ALA A 368 19.28 -5.78 -37.60
N GLN A 369 19.30 -7.05 -37.16
CA GLN A 369 18.30 -8.07 -37.47
C GLN A 369 17.40 -8.38 -36.28
N ALA A 370 17.74 -7.87 -35.10
CA ALA A 370 16.87 -7.89 -33.95
C ALA A 370 15.77 -6.86 -34.22
N ASN A 371 14.57 -7.34 -34.57
CA ASN A 371 13.41 -6.54 -34.97
C ASN A 371 12.81 -5.69 -33.81
N LEU A 372 13.66 -5.03 -33.03
CA LEU A 372 13.31 -4.30 -31.82
C LEU A 372 12.79 -2.89 -32.13
N ASP A 373 11.97 -2.36 -31.24
CA ASP A 373 11.44 -1.00 -31.30
C ASP A 373 12.37 -0.04 -30.55
N TRP A 374 13.11 0.78 -31.29
CA TRP A 374 14.16 1.64 -30.74
C TRP A 374 13.67 3.04 -30.30
N ARG A 375 12.37 3.32 -30.37
CA ARG A 375 11.84 4.69 -30.22
C ARG A 375 12.15 5.33 -28.87
N ASP A 376 11.88 4.63 -27.77
CA ASP A 376 12.16 5.14 -26.42
C ASP A 376 13.67 5.22 -26.13
N TYR A 377 14.46 4.26 -26.61
CA TYR A 377 15.92 4.33 -26.51
C TYR A 377 16.53 5.52 -27.24
N LEU A 378 16.12 5.77 -28.49
CA LEU A 378 16.60 6.92 -29.26
C LEU A 378 16.10 8.23 -28.66
N THR A 379 14.90 8.26 -28.10
CA THR A 379 14.41 9.41 -27.32
C THR A 379 15.32 9.70 -26.13
N TRP A 380 15.68 8.67 -25.35
CA TRP A 380 16.63 8.81 -24.26
C TRP A 380 18.01 9.29 -24.73
N ARG A 381 18.53 8.78 -25.85
CA ARG A 381 19.81 9.25 -26.44
C ARG A 381 19.76 10.74 -26.79
N LEU A 382 18.67 11.24 -27.35
CA LEU A 382 18.50 12.67 -27.66
C LEU A 382 18.45 13.55 -26.40
N GLN A 383 17.81 13.05 -25.33
CA GLN A 383 17.81 13.74 -24.04
C GLN A 383 19.22 13.74 -23.41
N LEU A 384 19.92 12.60 -23.51
CA LEU A 384 21.28 12.45 -23.03
C LEU A 384 22.26 13.41 -23.72
N GLU A 385 22.12 13.64 -25.04
CA GLU A 385 22.91 14.64 -25.75
C GLU A 385 22.84 16.02 -25.06
N ASN A 386 21.63 16.48 -24.71
CA ASN A 386 21.43 17.77 -24.04
C ASN A 386 22.02 17.78 -22.63
N ASP A 387 21.85 16.69 -21.86
CA ASP A 387 22.43 16.57 -20.52
C ASP A 387 23.95 16.64 -20.54
N LEU A 388 24.61 15.98 -21.49
CA LEU A 388 26.06 15.96 -21.61
C LEU A 388 26.62 17.32 -22.03
N VAL A 389 25.92 18.04 -22.93
CA VAL A 389 26.25 19.43 -23.28
C VAL A 389 26.15 20.34 -22.05
N ASN A 390 25.08 20.21 -21.26
CA ASN A 390 24.89 20.98 -20.02
C ASN A 390 26.00 20.71 -19.00
N ARG A 391 26.43 19.46 -18.86
CA ARG A 391 27.50 19.05 -17.94
C ARG A 391 28.91 19.33 -18.47
N ARG A 392 29.05 19.81 -19.71
CA ARG A 392 30.34 19.96 -20.41
C ARG A 392 31.14 18.65 -20.50
N ALA A 393 30.43 17.52 -20.62
CA ALA A 393 31.01 16.17 -20.74
C ALA A 393 31.28 15.84 -22.22
N GLU A 394 32.36 16.41 -22.76
CA GLU A 394 32.67 16.38 -24.21
C GLU A 394 32.98 14.97 -24.73
N LEU A 395 33.73 14.16 -23.98
CA LEU A 395 34.15 12.83 -24.41
C LEU A 395 32.96 11.88 -24.53
N GLU A 396 32.09 11.89 -23.52
CA GLU A 396 30.85 11.11 -23.48
C GLU A 396 29.88 11.57 -24.56
N PHE A 397 29.81 12.89 -24.83
CA PHE A 397 28.98 13.44 -25.89
C PHE A 397 29.42 12.94 -27.26
N TYR A 398 30.73 13.00 -27.57
CA TYR A 398 31.25 12.49 -28.84
C TYR A 398 31.08 10.98 -29.01
N ALA A 399 31.03 10.21 -27.91
CA ALA A 399 30.74 8.77 -27.98
C ALA A 399 29.33 8.45 -28.51
N LEU A 400 28.40 9.43 -28.52
CA LEU A 400 27.06 9.28 -29.10
C LEU A 400 27.05 9.42 -30.63
N TYR A 401 28.15 9.88 -31.25
CA TYR A 401 28.24 10.23 -32.67
C TYR A 401 29.22 9.32 -33.43
N ASP A 402 28.96 9.10 -34.72
CA ASP A 402 29.88 8.40 -35.61
C ASP A 402 31.02 9.33 -36.07
N ILE A 403 31.93 9.63 -35.15
CA ILE A 403 33.04 10.58 -35.38
C ILE A 403 34.10 10.10 -36.40
N ALA A 404 33.99 8.87 -36.90
CA ALA A 404 34.80 8.38 -38.01
C ALA A 404 34.47 9.15 -39.30
N ASP A 405 33.23 9.62 -39.46
CA ASP A 405 32.82 10.52 -40.51
C ASP A 405 33.19 11.97 -40.14
N ALA A 406 33.99 12.63 -40.99
CA ALA A 406 34.45 13.99 -40.76
C ALA A 406 33.28 14.99 -40.67
N TYR A 407 32.24 14.80 -41.47
CA TYR A 407 31.05 15.66 -41.45
C TYR A 407 30.30 15.53 -40.13
N VAL A 408 30.12 14.29 -39.65
CA VAL A 408 29.43 14.01 -38.38
C VAL A 408 30.22 14.55 -37.20
N ARG A 409 31.55 14.44 -37.22
CA ARG A 409 32.42 15.01 -36.19
C ARG A 409 32.30 16.54 -36.12
N ASP A 410 32.31 17.21 -37.27
CA ASP A 410 32.17 18.67 -37.33
C ASP A 410 30.77 19.12 -36.88
N LEU A 411 29.72 18.37 -37.24
CA LEU A 411 28.35 18.57 -36.75
C LEU A 411 28.24 18.42 -35.24
N ALA A 412 28.82 17.37 -34.67
CA ALA A 412 28.85 17.12 -33.24
C ALA A 412 29.56 18.26 -32.50
N ALA A 413 30.72 18.70 -32.99
CA ALA A 413 31.46 19.84 -32.44
C ALA A 413 30.63 21.12 -32.47
N ALA A 414 29.98 21.42 -33.60
CA ALA A 414 29.11 22.58 -33.72
C ALA A 414 27.94 22.54 -32.73
N ARG A 415 27.30 21.38 -32.55
CA ARG A 415 26.21 21.20 -31.56
C ARG A 415 26.69 21.41 -30.13
N PHE A 416 27.82 20.80 -29.77
CA PHE A 416 28.39 20.96 -28.42
C PHE A 416 28.75 22.41 -28.09
N ILE A 417 29.29 23.15 -29.08
CA ILE A 417 29.65 24.57 -28.95
C ILE A 417 28.40 25.47 -28.88
N ASN A 418 27.41 25.22 -29.74
CA ASN A 418 26.18 26.01 -29.81
C ASN A 418 25.27 25.85 -28.58
N GLY A 419 25.51 24.83 -27.75
CA GLY A 419 24.77 24.58 -26.53
C GLY A 419 23.58 23.64 -26.75
N THR A 420 22.71 23.53 -25.74
CA THR A 420 21.61 22.57 -25.75
C THR A 420 20.58 22.89 -26.83
N ALA A 421 20.15 21.84 -27.53
CA ALA A 421 18.97 21.92 -28.39
C ALA A 421 17.71 22.20 -27.54
N PRO A 422 16.60 22.65 -28.16
CA PRO A 422 15.33 22.78 -27.46
C PRO A 422 14.95 21.44 -26.81
N ALA A 423 14.58 21.47 -25.53
CA ALA A 423 14.11 20.28 -24.82
C ALA A 423 12.83 19.72 -25.48
N GLY A 424 12.53 18.45 -25.20
CA GLY A 424 11.24 17.84 -25.55
C GLY A 424 11.18 17.11 -26.90
N TRP A 425 12.31 16.76 -27.51
CA TRP A 425 12.33 15.85 -28.67
C TRP A 425 11.96 14.42 -28.25
N VAL A 426 10.98 13.83 -28.94
CA VAL A 426 10.53 12.44 -28.77
C VAL A 426 10.51 11.75 -30.12
N VAL A 427 11.06 10.53 -30.18
CA VAL A 427 11.10 9.73 -31.40
C VAL A 427 9.78 8.98 -31.56
N ASN A 428 9.03 9.30 -32.62
CA ASN A 428 7.72 8.71 -32.88
C ASN A 428 7.80 7.43 -33.72
N SER A 429 8.83 7.31 -34.56
CA SER A 429 9.10 6.17 -35.42
C SER A 429 10.61 5.96 -35.59
N ALA A 430 11.02 4.71 -35.68
CA ALA A 430 12.38 4.32 -36.05
C ALA A 430 12.29 3.13 -37.03
N SER A 431 12.91 3.26 -38.19
CA SER A 431 12.90 2.23 -39.24
C SER A 431 14.31 1.79 -39.58
N SER A 432 14.55 0.49 -39.63
CA SER A 432 15.84 -0.08 -40.01
C SER A 432 15.98 -0.14 -41.52
N THR A 433 17.07 0.41 -42.03
CA THR A 433 17.48 0.30 -43.44
C THR A 433 18.98 0.03 -43.51
N VAL A 434 19.54 0.05 -44.71
CA VAL A 434 20.98 -0.15 -44.94
C VAL A 434 21.46 1.02 -45.79
N ASP A 435 22.58 1.63 -45.42
CA ASP A 435 23.17 2.74 -46.18
C ASP A 435 23.85 2.25 -47.47
N THR A 436 24.38 3.19 -48.25
CA THR A 436 25.04 2.89 -49.54
C THR A 436 26.28 2.00 -49.41
N ASN A 437 26.85 1.90 -48.20
CA ASN A 437 28.03 1.09 -47.90
C ASN A 437 27.68 -0.28 -47.32
N GLY A 438 26.38 -0.62 -47.23
CA GLY A 438 25.94 -1.87 -46.62
C GLY A 438 25.88 -1.82 -45.09
N VAL A 439 26.05 -0.65 -44.46
CA VAL A 439 26.01 -0.51 -43.00
C VAL A 439 24.56 -0.32 -42.55
N PRO A 440 24.08 -1.08 -41.55
CA PRO A 440 22.75 -0.87 -40.99
C PRO A 440 22.58 0.54 -40.41
N VAL A 441 21.43 1.15 -40.69
CA VAL A 441 21.04 2.47 -40.17
C VAL A 441 19.61 2.45 -39.65
N LEU A 442 19.33 3.25 -38.63
CA LEU A 442 17.99 3.59 -38.19
C LEU A 442 17.66 5.00 -38.69
N ASN A 443 16.60 5.13 -39.49
CA ASN A 443 16.00 6.42 -39.78
C ASN A 443 14.88 6.69 -38.78
N ALA A 444 15.09 7.69 -37.92
CA ALA A 444 14.19 8.06 -36.84
C ALA A 444 13.51 9.40 -37.12
N THR A 445 12.19 9.46 -36.96
CA THR A 445 11.44 10.72 -37.01
C THR A 445 11.17 11.19 -35.59
N ALA A 446 11.80 12.29 -35.21
CA ALA A 446 11.61 12.94 -33.91
C ALA A 446 10.67 14.13 -34.03
N GLN A 447 9.84 14.36 -33.02
CA GLN A 447 8.99 15.53 -32.91
C GLN A 447 9.29 16.26 -31.60
N ASN A 448 9.39 17.58 -31.65
CA ASN A 448 9.49 18.40 -30.46
C ASN A 448 8.10 18.63 -29.86
N ASN A 449 7.88 18.16 -28.64
CA ASN A 449 6.57 18.25 -27.96
C ASN A 449 6.14 19.69 -27.64
N LEU A 450 7.07 20.65 -27.64
CA LEU A 450 6.78 22.06 -27.33
C LEU A 450 6.48 22.87 -28.61
N THR A 451 7.25 22.65 -29.68
CA THR A 451 7.13 23.43 -30.92
C THR A 451 6.34 22.73 -32.01
N GLY A 452 6.14 21.41 -31.90
CA GLY A 452 5.55 20.57 -32.94
C GLY A 452 6.47 20.32 -34.14
N GLU A 453 7.69 20.87 -34.12
CA GLU A 453 8.69 20.69 -35.17
C GLU A 453 9.07 19.21 -35.33
N GLN A 454 9.28 18.77 -36.57
CA GLN A 454 9.71 17.42 -36.88
C GLN A 454 11.10 17.42 -37.49
N GLN A 455 11.91 16.44 -37.11
CA GLN A 455 13.25 16.23 -37.63
C GLN A 455 13.47 14.76 -37.95
N GLU A 456 14.08 14.49 -39.10
CA GLU A 456 14.64 13.18 -39.41
C GLU A 456 16.08 13.09 -38.90
N ILE A 457 16.38 12.01 -38.19
CA ILE A 457 17.67 11.76 -37.55
C ILE A 457 18.14 10.38 -37.96
N LEU A 458 19.34 10.31 -38.53
CA LEU A 458 19.96 9.06 -38.94
C LEU A 458 20.88 8.55 -37.81
N PHE A 459 20.75 7.28 -37.47
CA PHE A 459 21.69 6.58 -36.60
C PHE A 459 22.35 5.44 -37.37
N ARG A 460 23.67 5.32 -37.32
CA ARG A 460 24.45 4.25 -37.95
C ARG A 460 24.93 3.26 -36.89
N LEU A 461 24.84 1.96 -37.18
CA LEU A 461 25.37 0.93 -36.29
C LEU A 461 26.90 0.89 -36.42
N THR A 462 27.60 1.31 -35.37
CA THR A 462 29.07 1.30 -35.30
C THR A 462 29.52 0.72 -33.97
N ASP A 463 30.48 -0.20 -33.98
CA ASP A 463 30.98 -0.90 -32.79
C ASP A 463 29.87 -1.56 -31.95
N GLY A 464 28.80 -2.03 -32.60
CA GLY A 464 27.65 -2.65 -31.93
C GLY A 464 26.66 -1.66 -31.30
N VAL A 465 26.83 -0.35 -31.49
CA VAL A 465 25.98 0.70 -30.92
C VAL A 465 25.41 1.62 -32.00
N TRP A 466 24.16 2.06 -31.84
CA TRP A 466 23.55 3.07 -32.71
C TRP A 466 24.12 4.44 -32.37
N LYS A 467 24.98 4.97 -33.26
CA LYS A 467 25.57 6.31 -33.13
C LYS A 467 24.93 7.28 -34.11
N ARG A 468 24.74 8.53 -33.72
CA ARG A 468 24.14 9.55 -34.56
C ARG A 468 25.04 9.87 -35.77
N ALA A 469 24.42 9.96 -36.95
CA ALA A 469 25.06 10.20 -38.23
C ALA A 469 24.49 11.42 -38.99
N SER A 470 23.38 12.03 -38.56
CA SER A 470 22.90 13.32 -39.09
C SER A 470 22.05 14.14 -38.13
#